data_AF-A0A523VGW2-F1
#
_entry.id   AF-A0A523VGW2-F1
#
_cell.length_a   1.000
_cell.length_b   1.000
_cell.length_c   1.000
_cell.angle_alpha   90.00
_cell.angle_beta   90.00
_cell.angle_gamma   90.00
#
_symmetry.space_group_name_H-M   'P 1'
#
loop_
_entity.id
_entity.type
_entity.pdbx_description
1 polymer ?
#
loop_
_entity_poly.entity_id
_entity_poly.type
_entity_poly.pdbx_seq_one_letter_code
_entity_poly.pdbx_strand_id
1 'polypeptide(L)'
;MRSERVTAYICGHTHNYSAVNIDGVWQIDAGHARGLGDTGARSTFVLIQVDGPIVTYEAHRDDAAGGAYSLAHRGLLAGLRTYLPLVSK
;
A
#
# COMPACT_ATOMS: atom_id res chain seq x y z
N MET A 1 -15.19 9.51 4.38
CA MET A 1 -14.70 8.25 3.74
C MET A 1 -15.56 7.06 4.08
N ARG A 2 -15.75 6.67 5.35
CA ARG A 2 -16.67 5.58 5.71
C ARG A 2 -18.12 5.83 5.25
N SER A 3 -18.61 7.08 5.35
CA SER A 3 -19.91 7.52 4.80
C SER A 3 -20.04 7.29 3.30
N GLU A 4 -18.92 7.38 2.58
CA GLU A 4 -18.84 7.22 1.12
C GLU A 4 -18.80 5.75 0.70
N ARG A 5 -18.83 4.81 1.66
CA ARG A 5 -18.84 3.36 1.42
C ARG A 5 -17.65 2.87 0.57
N VAL A 6 -16.51 3.52 0.71
CA VAL A 6 -15.24 3.10 0.07
C VAL A 6 -14.51 2.08 0.94
N THR A 7 -13.87 1.10 0.32
CA THR A 7 -12.98 0.14 1.00
C THR A 7 -11.60 0.71 1.26
N ALA A 8 -11.13 1.56 0.34
CA ALA A 8 -9.85 2.24 0.44
C ALA A 8 -9.95 3.62 -0.21
N TYR A 9 -9.12 4.56 0.22
CA TYR A 9 -8.82 5.78 -0.52
C TYR A 9 -7.32 5.97 -0.63
N ILE A 10 -6.92 6.57 -1.75
CA ILE A 10 -5.53 6.88 -2.07
C ILE A 10 -5.35 8.39 -1.92
N CYS A 11 -4.32 8.78 -1.19
CA CYS A 11 -3.91 10.16 -1.02
C CYS A 11 -2.41 10.32 -1.28
N GLY A 12 -1.95 11.57 -1.22
CA GLY A 12 -0.55 11.95 -1.35
C GLY A 12 -0.25 13.16 -0.47
N HIS A 13 0.54 14.11 -0.99
CA HIS A 13 0.95 15.37 -0.35
C HIS A 13 2.02 15.24 0.74
N THR A 14 1.98 14.20 1.59
CA THR A 14 2.98 14.07 2.67
C THR A 14 4.37 13.69 2.16
N HIS A 15 4.45 13.23 0.92
CA HIS A 15 5.65 12.64 0.30
C HIS A 15 6.11 11.34 0.96
N ASN A 16 5.44 10.85 2.02
CA ASN A 16 5.80 9.59 2.64
C ASN A 16 4.72 8.55 2.44
N TYR A 17 5.13 7.30 2.38
CA TYR A 17 4.20 6.20 2.21
C TYR A 17 3.64 5.72 3.55
N SER A 18 2.33 5.45 3.56
CA SER A 18 1.65 4.72 4.63
C SER A 18 0.51 3.87 4.05
N ALA A 19 0.20 2.74 4.70
CA ALA A 19 -0.99 1.95 4.40
C ALA A 19 -1.59 1.48 5.71
N VAL A 20 -2.72 2.08 6.12
CA VAL A 20 -3.32 1.88 7.44
C VAL A 20 -4.81 1.60 7.29
N ASN A 21 -5.32 0.59 7.98
CA ASN A 21 -6.75 0.37 8.10
C ASN A 21 -7.26 1.12 9.33
N ILE A 22 -8.14 2.10 9.11
CA ILE A 22 -8.75 2.89 10.17
C ILE A 22 -10.24 2.62 10.10
N ASP A 23 -10.77 1.96 11.13
CA ASP A 23 -12.16 1.57 11.23
C ASP A 23 -12.68 0.93 9.94
N GLY A 24 -12.00 -0.11 9.42
CA GLY A 24 -12.44 -0.87 8.26
C GLY A 24 -12.24 -0.20 6.90
N VAL A 25 -11.72 1.03 6.85
CA VAL A 25 -11.36 1.71 5.59
C VAL A 25 -9.84 1.84 5.50
N TRP A 26 -9.26 1.45 4.38
CA TRP A 26 -7.83 1.63 4.14
C TRP A 26 -7.53 3.06 3.69
N GLN A 27 -6.61 3.73 4.39
CA GLN A 27 -5.92 4.92 3.91
C GLN A 27 -4.57 4.49 3.32
N ILE A 28 -4.31 4.87 2.06
CA ILE A 28 -3.01 4.65 1.42
C ILE A 28 -2.44 6.01 1.00
N ASP A 29 -1.35 6.43 1.65
CA ASP A 29 -0.52 7.52 1.13
C ASP A 29 0.52 6.93 0.18
N ALA A 30 0.48 7.33 -1.09
CA ALA A 30 1.35 6.81 -2.13
C ALA A 30 2.80 7.31 -2.03
N GLY A 31 3.07 8.35 -1.24
CA GLY A 31 4.37 9.03 -1.19
C GLY A 31 4.68 9.75 -2.51
N HIS A 32 5.94 9.70 -2.96
CA HIS A 32 6.39 10.28 -4.24
C HIS A 32 7.21 9.28 -5.05
N ALA A 33 7.17 9.36 -6.38
CA ALA A 33 7.99 8.55 -7.29
C ALA A 33 9.09 9.40 -7.97
N ARG A 34 9.95 10.05 -7.17
CA ARG A 34 10.92 11.06 -7.64
C ARG A 34 12.39 10.58 -7.60
N GLY A 35 12.63 9.33 -7.20
CA GLY A 35 13.99 8.85 -6.90
C GLY A 35 14.66 9.77 -5.89
N LEU A 36 15.88 10.21 -6.21
CA LEU A 36 16.68 11.14 -5.39
C LEU A 36 16.15 12.59 -5.34
N GLY A 37 15.05 12.91 -6.00
CA GLY A 37 14.49 14.28 -6.04
C GLY A 37 13.89 14.75 -4.70
N ASP A 38 13.68 13.85 -3.75
CA ASP A 38 13.31 14.15 -2.36
C ASP A 38 14.20 13.33 -1.43
N THR A 39 14.90 14.00 -0.53
CA THR A 39 15.86 13.37 0.39
C THR A 39 15.26 13.06 1.76
N GLY A 40 14.01 13.48 2.01
CA GLY A 40 13.31 13.27 3.28
C GLY A 40 12.51 11.97 3.34
N ALA A 41 12.25 11.32 2.21
CA ALA A 41 11.49 10.08 2.12
C ALA A 41 12.01 9.18 0.98
N ARG A 42 11.81 7.86 1.12
CA ARG A 42 12.09 6.90 0.04
C ARG A 42 11.08 7.03 -1.08
N SER A 43 11.55 7.06 -2.32
CA SER A 43 10.71 7.05 -3.50
C SER A 43 9.85 5.79 -3.51
N THR A 44 8.55 5.94 -3.75
CA THR A 44 7.53 4.90 -3.64
C THR A 44 6.55 5.00 -4.80
N PHE A 45 6.13 3.84 -5.32
CA PHE A 45 4.89 3.72 -6.07
C PHE A 45 4.05 2.58 -5.49
N VAL A 46 2.73 2.67 -5.69
CA VAL A 46 1.78 1.66 -5.23
C VAL A 46 1.11 1.01 -6.43
N LEU A 47 1.19 -0.30 -6.52
CA LEU A 47 0.44 -1.11 -7.49
C LEU A 47 -0.84 -1.62 -6.80
N ILE A 48 -1.99 -1.32 -7.40
CA ILE A 48 -3.29 -1.85 -6.96
C ILE A 48 -3.73 -2.90 -7.97
N GLN A 49 -3.97 -4.12 -7.50
CA GLN A 49 -4.50 -5.20 -8.33
C GLN A 49 -5.95 -5.45 -7.94
N VAL A 50 -6.83 -5.41 -8.93
CA VAL A 50 -8.27 -5.63 -8.77
C VAL A 50 -8.63 -6.90 -9.54
N ASP A 51 -9.04 -7.93 -8.82
CA ASP A 51 -9.52 -9.20 -9.34
C ASP A 51 -10.90 -9.52 -8.76
N GLY A 52 -11.94 -9.03 -9.43
CA GLY A 52 -13.32 -9.14 -8.95
C GLY A 52 -13.48 -8.55 -7.53
N PRO A 53 -13.93 -9.33 -6.53
CA PRO A 53 -14.09 -8.87 -5.15
C PRO A 53 -12.77 -8.78 -4.36
N ILE A 54 -11.67 -9.28 -4.93
CA ILE A 54 -10.36 -9.31 -4.29
C ILE A 54 -9.55 -8.11 -4.79
N VAL A 55 -9.17 -7.24 -3.87
CA VAL A 55 -8.31 -6.09 -4.16
C VAL A 55 -7.09 -6.17 -3.28
N THR A 56 -5.91 -6.16 -3.89
CA THR A 56 -4.63 -6.16 -3.18
C THR A 56 -3.84 -4.91 -3.53
N TYR A 57 -2.88 -4.58 -2.67
CA TYR A 57 -1.89 -3.55 -2.93
C TYR A 57 -0.49 -4.11 -2.76
N GLU A 58 0.43 -3.53 -3.51
CA GLU A 58 1.87 -3.66 -3.32
C GLU A 58 2.47 -2.25 -3.29
N ALA A 59 3.31 -1.97 -2.30
CA ALA A 59 4.10 -0.75 -2.22
C ALA A 59 5.54 -1.09 -2.57
N HIS A 60 6.05 -0.51 -3.65
CA HIS A 60 7.41 -0.70 -4.13
C HIS A 60 8.20 0.56 -3.80
N ARG A 61 9.33 0.39 -3.08
CA ARG A 61 10.16 1.50 -2.60
C ARG A 61 11.60 1.35 -3.08
N ASP A 62 12.22 2.46 -3.47
CA ASP A 62 13.66 2.50 -3.77
C ASP A 62 14.48 2.33 -2.48
N ASP A 63 15.80 2.24 -2.59
CA ASP A 63 16.72 2.08 -1.46
C ASP A 63 17.13 3.41 -0.79
N ALA A 64 16.45 4.52 -1.09
CA ALA A 64 16.86 5.89 -0.77
C ALA A 64 18.19 6.36 -1.41
N ALA A 65 18.83 5.52 -2.24
CA ALA A 65 20.09 5.82 -2.91
C ALA A 65 19.92 5.97 -4.44
N GLY A 66 18.69 6.11 -4.91
CA GLY A 66 18.37 6.21 -6.34
C GLY A 66 18.43 4.89 -7.09
N GLY A 67 18.46 3.77 -6.36
CA GLY A 67 18.44 2.41 -6.91
C GLY A 67 17.07 1.95 -7.41
N ALA A 68 16.99 0.67 -7.73
CA ALA A 68 15.75 0.05 -8.20
C ALA A 68 14.67 0.02 -7.10
N TYR A 69 13.42 0.04 -7.54
CA TYR A 69 12.29 -0.19 -6.64
C TYR A 69 12.19 -1.67 -6.30
N SER A 70 11.96 -1.96 -5.02
CA SER A 70 11.74 -3.32 -4.51
C SER A 70 10.44 -3.37 -3.72
N LEU A 71 9.79 -4.53 -3.72
CA LEU A 71 8.56 -4.74 -2.95
C LEU A 71 8.85 -4.53 -1.46
N ALA A 72 8.27 -3.50 -0.87
CA ALA A 72 8.41 -3.18 0.54
C ALA A 72 7.25 -3.74 1.35
N HIS A 73 6.01 -3.49 0.92
CA HIS A 73 4.81 -3.98 1.59
C HIS A 73 3.79 -4.52 0.60
N ARG A 74 2.93 -5.41 1.07
CA ARG A 74 1.75 -5.86 0.34
C ARG A 74 0.60 -6.14 1.30
N GLY A 75 -0.63 -6.09 0.80
CA GLY A 75 -1.78 -6.44 1.60
C GLY A 75 -3.06 -6.59 0.81
N LEU A 76 -4.10 -7.05 1.51
CA LEU A 76 -5.46 -7.19 1.02
C LEU A 76 -6.26 -5.96 1.45
N LEU A 77 -6.79 -5.21 0.47
CA LEU A 77 -7.72 -4.10 0.70
C LEU A 77 -9.16 -4.61 0.80
N ALA A 78 -9.56 -5.49 -0.11
CA ALA A 78 -10.90 -6.09 -0.19
C ALA A 78 -10.80 -7.59 -0.50
N GLY A 79 -11.73 -8.40 0.01
CA GLY A 79 -11.80 -9.84 -0.23
C GLY A 79 -11.77 -10.67 1.05
N LEU A 80 -11.85 -11.99 0.92
CA LEU A 80 -11.75 -12.91 2.06
C LEU A 80 -10.28 -13.15 2.43
N ARG A 81 -9.92 -12.90 3.69
CA ARG A 81 -8.76 -13.54 4.30
C ARG A 81 -9.19 -14.90 4.85
N THR A 82 -8.82 -15.98 4.17
CA THR A 82 -8.89 -17.31 4.77
C THR A 82 -7.68 -17.51 5.68
N TYR A 83 -7.91 -17.51 6.99
CA TYR A 83 -6.91 -18.03 7.93
C TYR A 83 -6.93 -19.55 7.82
N LEU A 84 -5.90 -20.13 7.20
CA LEU A 84 -5.65 -21.57 7.36
C LEU A 84 -4.96 -21.75 8.72
N PRO A 85 -5.53 -22.51 9.67
CA PRO A 85 -4.81 -22.84 10.89
C PRO A 85 -3.54 -23.59 10.49
N LEU A 86 -2.40 -23.15 11.04
CA LEU A 86 -1.14 -23.85 10.88
C LEU A 86 -1.27 -25.18 11.61
N VAL A 87 -1.52 -26.27 10.89
CA VAL A 87 -1.49 -27.60 11.49
C VAL A 87 -0.02 -28.00 11.59
N SER A 88 0.59 -27.85 12.77
CA SER A 88 1.86 -28.51 13.07
C SER A 88 1.60 -30.01 13.19
N LYS A 89 2.36 -30.83 12.44
CA LYS A 89 2.50 -32.26 12.75
C LYS A 89 3.43 -32.45 13.95
#